data_AF-A0A9D9PU68-F1
#
_entry.id   AF-A0A9D9PU68-F1
#
_cell.length_a   1.000
_cell.length_b   1.000
_cell.length_c   1.000
_cell.angle_alpha   90.00
_cell.angle_beta   90.00
_cell.angle_gamma   90.00
#
_symmetry.space_group_name_H-M   'P 1'
#
loop_
_entity.id
_entity.type
_entity.pdbx_description
1 polymer ?
#
loop_
_entity_poly.entity_id
_entity_poly.type
_entity_poly.pdbx_seq_one_letter_code
_entity_poly.pdbx_strand_id
1 'polypeptide(L)'
;MTPLGKLMMLLVVVMIFVLGTVIIGVLEKGVRSGSISPAVMAATVTAFLILVFGGLIAFIAVKMRQFREHKRESSSADILNEIMAMKDTDKKEDEP
;
A
#
# COMPACT_ATOMS: atom_id res chain seq x y z
N MET A 1 -5.12 2.62 -10.20
CA MET A 1 -4.05 1.61 -10.05
C MET A 1 -4.28 0.53 -11.11
N THR A 2 -3.41 0.43 -12.12
CA THR A 2 -3.57 -0.51 -13.24
C THR A 2 -3.51 -1.97 -12.76
N PRO A 3 -4.14 -2.93 -13.46
CA PRO A 3 -4.10 -4.34 -13.07
C PRO A 3 -2.67 -4.88 -12.96
N LEU A 4 -1.75 -4.39 -13.81
CA LEU A 4 -0.32 -4.70 -13.74
C LEU A 4 0.33 -4.21 -12.43
N GLY A 5 -0.02 -3.01 -11.96
CA GLY A 5 0.50 -2.47 -10.71
C GLY A 5 0.01 -3.23 -9.47
N LYS A 6 -1.21 -3.78 -9.49
CA LYS A 6 -1.73 -4.66 -8.43
C LYS A 6 -1.00 -6.00 -8.40
N LEU A 7 -0.74 -6.59 -9.58
CA LEU A 7 0.01 -7.83 -9.74
C LEU A 7 1.45 -7.68 -9.23
N MET A 8 2.14 -6.61 -9.61
CA MET A 8 3.51 -6.36 -9.15
C MET A 8 3.58 -6.15 -7.64
N MET A 9 2.64 -5.40 -7.07
CA MET A 9 2.54 -5.22 -5.62
C MET A 9 2.29 -6.56 -4.90
N LEU A 10 1.38 -7.38 -5.43
CA LEU A 10 1.10 -8.72 -4.89
C LEU A 10 2.36 -9.60 -4.92
N LEU A 11 3.10 -9.58 -6.04
CA LEU A 11 4.32 -10.37 -6.21
C LEU A 11 5.39 -9.98 -5.19
N VAL A 12 5.58 -8.67 -4.95
CA VAL A 12 6.51 -8.18 -3.92
C VAL A 12 6.09 -8.65 -2.52
N VAL A 13 4.80 -8.57 -2.18
CA VAL A 13 4.29 -9.04 -0.88
C VAL A 13 4.51 -10.54 -0.71
N VAL A 14 4.22 -11.33 -1.74
CA VAL A 14 4.43 -12.78 -1.73
C VAL A 14 5.92 -13.12 -1.60
N MET A 15 6.82 -12.42 -2.31
CA MET A 15 8.26 -12.63 -2.18
C MET A 15 8.75 -12.37 -0.75
N ILE A 16 8.32 -11.28 -0.12
CA ILE A 16 8.69 -10.96 1.26
C ILE A 16 8.18 -12.06 2.21
N PHE A 17 6.96 -12.55 1.99
CA PHE A 17 6.38 -13.61 2.80
C PHE A 17 7.17 -14.93 2.66
N VAL A 18 7.46 -15.35 1.43
CA VAL A 18 8.24 -16.56 1.15
C VAL A 18 9.63 -16.46 1.79
N LEU A 19 10.35 -15.34 1.58
CA LEU A 19 11.65 -15.11 2.20
C LEU A 19 11.57 -15.16 3.73
N GLY A 20 10.57 -14.53 4.33
CA GLY A 20 10.34 -14.57 5.78
C GLY A 20 10.14 -16.01 6.28
N THR A 21 9.29 -16.79 5.62
CA THR A 21 9.05 -18.20 6.00
C THR A 21 10.29 -19.07 5.87
N VAL A 22 11.10 -18.87 4.83
CA VAL A 22 12.35 -19.61 4.63
C VAL A 22 13.34 -19.28 5.75
N ILE A 23 13.50 -18.00 6.10
CA ILE A 23 14.39 -17.57 7.20
C ILE A 23 13.94 -18.18 8.53
N ILE A 24 12.65 -18.13 8.84
CA ILE A 24 12.09 -18.72 10.06
C ILE A 24 12.31 -20.23 10.09
N GLY A 25 12.09 -20.93 8.97
CA GLY A 25 12.31 -22.37 8.88
C GLY A 25 13.78 -22.78 9.09
N VAL A 26 14.73 -21.99 8.57
CA VAL A 26 16.16 -22.21 8.82
C VAL A 26 16.51 -21.95 10.29
N LEU A 27 15.98 -20.88 10.87
CA LEU A 27 16.18 -20.54 12.29
C LEU A 27 15.62 -21.63 13.21
N GLU A 28 14.41 -22.12 12.95
CA GLU A 28 13.78 -23.18 13.73
C GLU A 28 14.61 -24.47 13.67
N LYS A 29 15.07 -24.85 12.48
CA LYS A 29 15.96 -26.01 12.31
C LYS A 29 17.27 -25.83 13.07
N GLY A 30 17.84 -24.62 13.02
CA GLY A 30 19.03 -24.24 13.78
C GLY A 30 18.83 -24.37 15.28
N VAL A 31 17.70 -23.88 15.81
CA VAL A 31 17.36 -24.00 17.24
C VAL A 31 17.17 -25.46 17.66
N ARG A 32 16.44 -26.25 16.87
CA ARG A 32 16.26 -27.69 17.14
C ARG A 32 17.57 -28.47 17.14
N SER A 33 18.52 -28.07 16.29
CA SER A 33 19.86 -28.68 16.24
C SER A 33 20.80 -28.22 17.35
N GLY A 34 20.39 -27.25 18.19
CA GLY A 34 21.23 -26.65 19.23
C GLY A 34 22.31 -25.70 18.69
N SER A 35 22.37 -25.47 17.37
CA SER A 35 23.34 -24.56 16.75
C SER A 35 22.98 -23.09 16.90
N ILE A 36 21.70 -22.77 17.17
CA ILE A 36 21.20 -21.41 17.34
C ILE A 36 20.51 -21.31 18.70
N SER A 37 20.84 -20.27 19.46
CA SER A 37 20.16 -19.98 20.71
C SER A 37 18.68 -19.63 20.46
N PRO A 38 17.73 -20.19 21.23
CA PRO A 38 16.31 -19.83 21.14
C PRO A 38 16.07 -18.33 21.29
N ALA A 39 16.91 -17.64 22.07
CA ALA A 39 16.83 -16.19 22.25
C ALA A 39 17.07 -15.42 20.93
N VAL A 40 17.97 -15.91 20.08
CA VAL A 40 18.26 -15.31 18.77
C VAL A 40 17.06 -15.49 17.84
N MET A 41 16.49 -16.70 17.79
CA MET A 41 15.27 -16.95 17.01
C MET A 41 14.11 -16.05 17.46
N ALA A 42 13.88 -15.95 18.78
CA ALA A 42 12.83 -15.10 19.33
C ALA A 42 13.05 -13.62 18.97
N ALA A 43 14.27 -13.11 19.09
CA ALA A 43 14.61 -11.73 18.71
C ALA A 43 14.38 -11.48 17.21
N THR A 44 14.81 -12.40 16.35
CA THR A 44 14.64 -12.27 14.89
C THR A 44 13.18 -12.31 14.48
N VAL A 45 12.39 -13.25 15.04
CA VAL A 45 10.95 -13.34 14.76
C VAL A 45 10.23 -12.08 15.26
N THR A 46 10.57 -11.60 16.44
CA THR A 46 9.98 -10.37 17.01
C THR A 46 10.30 -9.15 16.15
N ALA A 47 11.55 -8.99 15.73
CA ALA A 47 11.96 -7.90 14.84
C ALA A 47 11.26 -7.98 13.48
N PHE A 48 11.10 -9.19 12.92
CA PHE A 48 10.37 -9.41 11.68
C PHE A 48 8.90 -8.99 11.80
N LEU A 49 8.23 -9.39 12.89
CA LEU A 49 6.85 -8.98 13.15
C LEU A 49 6.72 -7.46 13.27
N ILE A 50 7.62 -6.80 14.00
CA ILE A 50 7.62 -5.33 14.14
C ILE A 50 7.77 -4.67 12.76
N LEU A 51 8.67 -5.15 11.90
CA LEU A 51 8.86 -4.62 10.55
C LEU A 51 7.62 -4.82 9.67
N VAL A 52 6.99 -5.99 9.72
CA VAL A 52 5.77 -6.28 8.95
C VAL A 52 4.60 -5.40 9.40
N PHE A 53 4.34 -5.33 10.71
CA PHE A 53 3.26 -4.50 11.26
C PHE A 53 3.54 -3.00 11.06
N GLY A 54 4.78 -2.55 11.28
CA GLY A 54 5.20 -1.17 11.05
C GLY A 54 5.05 -0.77 9.58
N GLY A 55 5.46 -1.64 8.66
CA GLY A 55 5.28 -1.46 7.22
C GLY A 55 3.81 -1.40 6.81
N LEU A 56 2.95 -2.24 7.41
CA LEU A 56 1.51 -2.22 7.17
C LEU A 56 0.87 -0.91 7.62
N ILE A 57 1.20 -0.43 8.81
CA ILE A 57 0.71 0.85 9.35
C ILE A 57 1.15 2.01 8.44
N ALA A 58 2.43 2.04 8.06
CA ALA A 58 2.96 3.04 7.15
C ALA A 58 2.26 3.00 5.78
N PHE A 59 2.03 1.81 5.23
CA PHE A 59 1.32 1.63 3.97
C PHE A 59 -0.12 2.17 4.03
N ILE A 60 -0.84 1.85 5.11
CA ILE A 60 -2.19 2.37 5.34
C ILE A 60 -2.17 3.90 5.45
N ALA A 61 -1.23 4.47 6.19
CA ALA A 61 -1.08 5.92 6.34
C ALA A 61 -0.82 6.61 4.98
N VAL A 62 0.05 6.04 4.15
CA VAL A 62 0.33 6.54 2.79
C VAL A 62 -0.92 6.45 1.91
N LYS A 63 -1.65 5.33 1.97
CA LYS A 63 -2.89 5.16 1.20
C LYS A 63 -3.98 6.14 1.63
N MET A 64 -4.14 6.39 2.92
CA MET A 64 -5.09 7.39 3.41
C MET A 64 -4.75 8.81 2.91
N ARG A 65 -3.47 9.17 2.83
CA ARG A 65 -3.05 10.46 2.23
C ARG A 65 -3.39 10.54 0.74
N GLN A 66 -3.05 9.51 -0.05
CA GLN A 66 -3.37 9.46 -1.48
C GLN A 66 -4.89 9.52 -1.76
N PHE A 67 -5.70 8.87 -0.93
CA PHE A 67 -7.16 8.95 -1.03
C PHE A 67 -7.71 10.36 -0.80
N ARG A 68 -7.07 11.13 0.09
CA ARG A 68 -7.46 12.51 0.39
C ARG A 68 -7.12 13.45 -0.77
N GLU A 69 -5.98 13.24 -1.42
CA GLU A 69 -5.54 14.01 -2.58
C GLU A 69 -6.42 13.74 -3.80
N HIS A 70 -6.70 12.47 -4.11
CA HIS A 70 -7.59 12.13 -5.24
C HIS A 70 -9.04 12.59 -5.04
N LYS A 71 -9.55 12.63 -3.80
CA LYS A 71 -10.87 13.24 -3.54
C LYS A 71 -10.87 14.75 -3.82
N ARG A 72 -9.76 15.43 -3.54
CA ARG A 72 -9.61 16.86 -3.86
C ARG A 72 -9.58 17.10 -5.36
N GLU A 73 -8.83 16.29 -6.10
CA GLU A 73 -8.73 16.40 -7.56
C GLU A 73 -10.06 16.08 -8.27
N SER A 74 -10.78 15.03 -7.83
CA SER A 74 -12.12 14.71 -8.33
C SER A 74 -13.12 15.83 -8.04
N SER A 75 -13.11 16.42 -6.84
CA SER A 75 -14.03 17.52 -6.51
C SER A 75 -13.71 18.79 -7.29
N SER A 76 -12.43 19.10 -7.53
CA SER A 76 -12.04 20.23 -8.38
C SER A 76 -12.40 20.00 -9.84
N ALA A 77 -12.27 18.78 -10.36
CA ALA A 77 -12.67 18.45 -11.73
C ALA A 77 -14.20 18.51 -11.91
N ASP A 78 -15.00 18.03 -10.95
CA ASP A 78 -16.46 18.16 -10.98
C ASP A 78 -16.90 19.63 -10.94
N ILE A 79 -16.30 20.45 -10.07
CA ILE A 79 -16.59 21.89 -10.00
C ILE A 79 -16.18 22.60 -11.30
N LEU A 80 -15.04 22.24 -11.90
CA LEU A 80 -14.61 22.82 -13.17
C LEU A 80 -15.56 22.44 -14.32
N ASN A 81 -16.05 21.20 -14.32
CA ASN A 81 -17.01 20.70 -15.31
C ASN A 81 -18.38 21.36 -15.14
N GLU A 82 -18.81 21.57 -13.89
CA GLU A 82 -20.03 22.30 -13.55
C GLU A 82 -19.96 23.77 -13.99
N ILE A 83 -18.83 24.46 -13.73
CA ILE A 83 -18.61 25.85 -14.19
C ILE A 83 -18.55 25.92 -15.72
N MET A 84 -17.95 24.94 -16.38
CA MET A 84 -17.87 24.89 -17.85
C MET A 84 -19.24 24.67 -18.48
N ALA A 85 -20.09 23.82 -17.87
CA ALA A 85 -21.47 23.62 -18.29
C ALA A 85 -22.34 24.88 -18.08
N MET A 86 -22.15 25.60 -16.97
CA MET A 86 -22.84 26.89 -16.74
C MET A 86 -22.40 27.95 -17.76
N LYS A 87 -21.11 28.03 -18.09
CA LYS A 87 -20.59 28.97 -19.09
C LYS A 87 -21.06 28.67 -20.52
N ASP A 88 -21.27 27.41 -20.87
CA ASP A 88 -21.81 27.01 -22.18
C ASP A 88 -23.33 27.22 -22.28
N THR A 89 -24.04 27.23 -21.15
CA THR A 89 -25.47 27.52 -21.10
C THR A 89 -25.74 29.01 -21.32
N ASP A 90 -24.95 29.89 -20.69
CA ASP A 90 -25.03 31.35 -20.91
C ASP A 90 -24.76 31.75 -22.37
N LYS A 91 -23.87 31.02 -23.07
CA LYS A 91 -23.55 31.30 -24.47
C LYS A 91 -24.64 30.88 -25.46
N LYS A 92 -25.55 30.00 -25.07
CA LYS A 92 -26.65 29.54 -25.93
C LYS A 92 -27.92 30.37 -25.80
N GLU A 93 -28.02 31.23 -24.80
CA GLU A 93 -29.15 32.18 -24.68
C GLU A 93 -28.94 33.46 -25.50
N ASP A 94 -27.74 33.66 -26.08
CA ASP A 94 -27.36 34.80 -26.92
C ASP A 94 -27.20 34.44 -28.42
N GLU A 95 -27.75 33.32 -28.90
CA GLU A 95 -27.92 33.06 -30.34
C GLU A 95 -29.37 33.42 -30.77
N PRO A 96 -29.58 34.43 -31.64
CA PRO A 96 -30.90 34.88 -32.10
C PRO A 96 -31.59 33.94 -33.10
#